data_AF-A0ABD8AWA9-F1
#
_entry.id   AF-A0ABD8AWA9-F1
#
_cell.length_a   1.000
_cell.length_b   1.000
_cell.length_c   1.000
_cell.angle_alpha   90.00
_cell.angle_beta   90.00
_cell.angle_gamma   90.00
#
_symmetry.space_group_name_H-M   'P 1'
#
loop_
_entity.id
_entity.type
_entity.pdbx_description
1 polymer ?
#
loop_
_entity_poly.entity_id
_entity_poly.type
_entity_poly.pdbx_seq_one_letter_code
_entity_poly.pdbx_strand_id
1 'polypeptide(L)'
;MADTIKNLFEGNVPTTSSKVYTVPTNKYAVVKSAIICNYSASDALFTLTIGGSRIAQNHVIKPGATLVLSELDIPIIQGEEIYISSNISGLSIFLTGFERNYEPAGYPFVKVTATSADSIPSNDFDSIIRSIIICNGHGSVSSEVSMNTGWYLISKKVIKARDTLIVPLPKVFLPKGRPTNFISTGTNSWVTLILEKAVQ
;
A
#
# COMPACT_ATOMS: atom_id res chain seq x y z
N MET A 1 -4.99 -0.54 24.77
CA MET A 1 -4.36 0.78 24.56
C MET A 1 -5.19 1.54 23.54
N ALA A 2 -5.44 2.83 23.78
CA ALA A 2 -6.33 3.63 22.92
C ALA A 2 -5.64 4.07 21.63
N ASP A 3 -6.40 4.21 20.55
CA ASP A 3 -5.94 4.75 19.28
C ASP A 3 -5.85 6.27 19.36
N THR A 4 -4.72 6.83 18.93
CA THR A 4 -4.59 8.27 18.73
C THR A 4 -4.85 8.56 17.25
N ILE A 5 -6.07 9.00 16.93
CA ILE A 5 -6.45 9.42 15.58
C ILE A 5 -5.59 10.61 15.16
N LYS A 6 -5.05 10.59 13.94
CA LYS A 6 -4.09 11.58 13.48
C LYS A 6 -4.18 11.86 11.98
N ASN A 7 -4.03 13.13 11.61
CA ASN A 7 -3.63 13.52 10.27
C ASN A 7 -2.13 13.26 10.15
N LEU A 8 -1.76 12.19 9.45
CA LEU A 8 -0.37 11.78 9.30
C LEU A 8 0.40 12.79 8.44
N PHE A 9 -0.28 13.39 7.46
CA PHE A 9 0.23 14.51 6.68
C PHE A 9 -0.92 15.28 6.02
N GLU A 10 -0.77 16.59 5.93
CA GLU A 10 -1.65 17.46 5.17
C GLU A 10 -0.80 18.57 4.54
N GLY A 11 -0.92 18.75 3.23
CA GLY A 11 -0.20 19.82 2.54
C GLY A 11 -0.02 19.59 1.05
N ASN A 12 0.89 20.37 0.47
CA ASN A 12 1.23 20.26 -0.94
C ASN A 12 2.15 19.07 -1.20
N VAL A 13 1.94 18.40 -2.34
CA VAL A 13 2.84 17.34 -2.81
C VAL A 13 4.05 18.00 -3.49
N PRO A 14 5.29 17.69 -3.06
CA PRO A 14 6.50 18.23 -3.66
C PRO A 14 6.82 17.56 -5.00
N THR A 15 7.57 18.28 -5.85
CA THR A 15 8.03 17.78 -7.16
C THR A 15 9.20 16.80 -7.06
N THR A 16 9.82 16.72 -5.90
CA THR A 16 10.88 15.76 -5.57
C THR A 16 10.37 14.78 -4.52
N SER A 17 10.81 13.51 -4.61
CA SER A 17 10.48 12.50 -3.60
C SER A 17 10.89 13.00 -2.22
N SER A 18 9.90 13.20 -1.36
CA SER A 18 10.10 13.78 -0.04
C SER A 18 9.41 12.95 1.01
N LYS A 19 10.08 12.83 2.15
CA LYS A 19 9.51 12.24 3.35
C LYS A 19 8.54 13.21 3.99
N VAL A 20 7.33 12.76 4.26
CA VAL A 20 6.28 13.57 4.88
C VAL A 20 5.85 13.11 6.25
N TYR A 21 6.20 11.88 6.61
CA TYR A 21 5.91 11.32 7.92
C TYR A 21 6.92 10.22 8.28
N THR A 22 7.32 10.17 9.55
CA THR A 22 8.10 9.08 10.15
C THR A 22 7.36 8.60 11.38
N VAL A 23 7.18 7.28 11.52
CA VAL A 23 6.55 6.71 12.71
C VAL A 23 7.45 6.97 13.93
N PRO A 24 6.95 7.59 15.01
CA PRO A 24 7.74 7.84 16.20
C PRO A 24 8.25 6.55 16.86
N THR A 25 9.31 6.68 17.66
CA THR A 25 9.82 5.58 18.49
C THR A 25 8.74 5.01 19.40
N ASN A 26 8.77 3.69 19.62
CA ASN A 26 7.81 2.93 20.44
C ASN A 26 6.35 3.03 19.97
N LYS A 27 6.12 3.41 18.71
CA LYS A 27 4.79 3.45 18.10
C LYS A 27 4.74 2.63 16.81
N TYR A 28 3.53 2.26 16.44
CA TYR A 28 3.18 1.94 15.07
C TYR A 28 2.03 2.85 14.64
N ALA A 29 1.90 3.10 13.34
CA ALA A 29 0.77 3.80 12.77
C ALA A 29 0.06 2.91 11.76
N VAL A 30 -1.22 3.18 11.52
CA VAL A 30 -1.99 2.55 10.44
C VAL A 30 -2.55 3.64 9.56
N VAL A 31 -2.14 3.66 8.30
CA VAL A 31 -2.68 4.59 7.30
C VAL A 31 -4.04 4.07 6.84
N LYS A 32 -5.08 4.87 7.01
CA LYS A 32 -6.47 4.51 6.72
C LYS A 32 -6.93 5.03 5.38
N SER A 33 -6.58 6.26 5.05
CA SER A 33 -6.97 6.85 3.77
C SER A 33 -6.01 7.92 3.29
N ALA A 34 -6.07 8.17 1.99
CA ALA A 34 -5.40 9.27 1.32
C ALA A 34 -6.36 9.94 0.34
N ILE A 35 -6.42 11.27 0.36
CA ILE A 35 -7.16 12.07 -0.62
C ILE A 35 -6.14 12.97 -1.31
N ILE A 36 -6.06 12.90 -2.64
CA ILE A 36 -5.10 13.67 -3.44
C ILE A 36 -5.88 14.47 -4.48
N CYS A 37 -5.77 15.79 -4.43
CA CYS A 37 -6.45 16.69 -5.36
C CYS A 37 -5.43 17.34 -6.29
N ASN A 38 -5.63 17.22 -7.61
CA ASN A 38 -4.86 17.96 -8.60
C ASN A 38 -5.61 19.25 -8.95
N TYR A 39 -5.12 20.38 -8.43
CA TYR A 39 -5.67 21.71 -8.70
C TYR A 39 -4.88 22.47 -9.79
N SER A 40 -3.93 21.81 -10.45
CA SER A 40 -3.20 22.36 -11.60
C SER A 40 -4.01 22.26 -12.90
N ALA A 41 -3.52 22.93 -13.95
CA ALA A 41 -4.06 22.85 -15.30
C ALA A 41 -3.48 21.69 -16.14
N SER A 42 -2.67 20.80 -15.55
CA SER A 42 -1.96 19.73 -16.27
C SER A 42 -2.13 18.37 -15.61
N ASP A 43 -1.96 17.30 -16.40
CA ASP A 43 -1.89 15.94 -15.87
C ASP A 43 -0.71 15.82 -14.90
N ALA A 44 -0.98 15.30 -13.71
CA ALA A 44 0.04 15.04 -12.71
C ALA A 44 0.33 13.56 -12.60
N LEU A 45 1.61 13.20 -12.55
CA LEU A 45 2.08 11.87 -12.19
C LEU A 45 2.37 11.86 -10.69
N PHE A 46 1.55 11.14 -9.94
CA PHE A 46 1.63 11.06 -8.48
C PHE A 46 2.25 9.74 -8.02
N THR A 47 3.13 9.81 -7.03
CA THR A 47 3.72 8.64 -6.37
C THR A 47 3.50 8.71 -4.87
N LEU A 48 3.04 7.59 -4.29
CA LEU A 48 2.83 7.39 -2.85
C LEU A 48 3.44 6.06 -2.44
N THR A 49 4.38 6.12 -1.49
CA THR A 49 4.97 4.95 -0.84
C THR A 49 4.75 5.04 0.66
N ILE A 50 4.22 3.97 1.27
CA ILE A 50 3.90 3.90 2.70
C ILE A 50 4.68 2.73 3.31
N GLY A 51 5.70 3.03 4.12
CA GLY A 51 6.55 2.03 4.77
C GLY A 51 7.09 0.98 3.78
N GLY A 52 7.63 1.44 2.64
CA GLY A 52 8.16 0.59 1.58
C GLY A 52 7.12 0.03 0.59
N SER A 53 5.82 0.07 0.90
CA SER A 53 4.76 -0.39 0.01
C SER A 53 4.39 0.68 -1.01
N ARG A 54 4.44 0.32 -2.31
CA ARG A 54 4.06 1.21 -3.41
C ARG A 54 2.55 1.20 -3.59
N ILE A 55 1.90 2.31 -3.26
CA ILE A 55 0.44 2.44 -3.28
C ILE A 55 -0.03 3.09 -4.57
N ALA A 56 0.76 4.05 -5.07
CA ALA A 56 0.61 4.64 -6.38
C ALA A 56 2.01 4.90 -6.94
N GLN A 57 2.27 4.51 -8.18
CA GLN A 57 3.54 4.75 -8.86
C GLN A 57 3.30 5.48 -10.17
N ASN A 58 3.63 6.78 -10.20
CA ASN A 58 3.37 7.66 -11.33
C ASN A 58 1.91 7.64 -11.80
N HIS A 59 0.96 7.46 -10.88
CA HIS A 59 -0.46 7.41 -11.21
C HIS A 59 -0.91 8.76 -11.79
N VAL A 60 -1.69 8.72 -12.87
CA VAL A 60 -2.12 9.94 -13.56
C VAL A 60 -3.35 10.51 -12.87
N ILE A 61 -3.22 11.70 -12.29
CA ILE A 61 -4.36 12.48 -11.78
C ILE A 61 -4.62 13.62 -12.76
N LYS A 62 -5.79 13.63 -13.39
CA LYS A 62 -6.20 14.64 -14.38
C LYS A 62 -6.39 16.03 -13.73
N PRO A 63 -6.27 17.13 -14.50
CA PRO A 63 -6.59 18.48 -14.02
C PRO A 63 -7.97 18.53 -13.36
N GLY A 64 -8.06 19.13 -12.18
CA GLY A 64 -9.31 19.24 -11.41
C GLY A 64 -9.84 17.93 -10.81
N ALA A 65 -9.15 16.80 -11.02
CA ALA A 65 -9.58 15.52 -10.50
C ALA A 65 -9.05 15.26 -9.08
N THR A 66 -9.73 14.37 -8.37
CA THR A 66 -9.35 13.89 -7.05
C THR A 66 -9.19 12.37 -7.07
N LEU A 67 -8.06 11.88 -6.59
CA LEU A 67 -7.84 10.48 -6.28
C LEU A 67 -8.17 10.24 -4.81
N VAL A 68 -9.10 9.32 -4.56
CA VAL A 68 -9.48 8.90 -3.21
C VAL A 68 -9.04 7.46 -3.01
N LEU A 69 -8.17 7.24 -2.03
CA LEU A 69 -7.73 5.93 -1.59
C LEU A 69 -8.32 5.67 -0.19
N SER A 70 -9.43 4.96 -0.14
CA SER A 70 -10.08 4.55 1.11
C SER A 70 -9.64 3.15 1.53
N GLU A 71 -9.83 2.82 2.81
CA GLU A 71 -9.64 1.46 3.34
C GLU A 71 -8.25 0.87 3.09
N LEU A 72 -7.21 1.71 3.14
CA LEU A 72 -5.84 1.26 2.91
C LEU A 72 -5.40 0.23 3.95
N ASP A 73 -5.68 0.51 5.22
CA ASP A 73 -5.32 -0.32 6.37
C ASP A 73 -3.84 -0.77 6.36
N ILE A 74 -2.93 0.13 6.00
CA ILE A 74 -1.50 -0.18 5.87
C ILE A 74 -0.79 0.13 7.19
N PRO A 75 -0.31 -0.89 7.92
CA PRO A 75 0.46 -0.68 9.13
C PRO A 75 1.91 -0.34 8.80
N ILE A 76 2.46 0.60 9.57
CA ILE A 76 3.85 1.01 9.55
C ILE A 76 4.42 1.06 10.98
N ILE A 77 5.60 0.52 11.19
CA ILE A 77 6.26 0.45 12.51
C ILE A 77 7.26 1.59 12.72
N GLN A 78 7.74 1.76 13.96
CA GLN A 78 8.73 2.79 14.30
C GLN A 78 9.87 2.91 13.28
N GLY A 79 10.20 4.14 12.90
CA GLY A 79 11.24 4.43 11.90
C GLY A 79 10.83 4.22 10.45
N GLU A 80 9.71 3.54 10.16
CA GLU A 80 9.16 3.51 8.80
C GLU A 80 8.55 4.87 8.43
N GLU A 81 8.53 5.13 7.11
CA GLU A 81 8.32 6.46 6.58
C GLU A 81 7.27 6.45 5.46
N ILE A 82 6.64 7.60 5.26
CA ILE A 82 5.76 7.86 4.12
C ILE A 82 6.47 8.85 3.19
N TYR A 83 6.53 8.47 1.91
CA TYR A 83 7.10 9.28 0.83
C TYR A 83 6.04 9.64 -0.20
N ILE A 84 6.08 10.89 -0.64
CA ILE A 84 5.23 11.39 -1.72
C ILE A 84 6.06 12.17 -2.74
N SER A 85 5.60 12.18 -3.98
CA SER A 85 6.08 13.08 -5.03
C SER A 85 5.08 13.24 -6.15
N SER A 86 5.24 14.32 -6.89
CA SER A 86 4.62 14.55 -8.19
C SER A 86 5.64 15.01 -9.22
N ASN A 87 5.31 14.96 -10.51
CA ASN A 87 6.16 15.56 -11.56
C ASN A 87 6.00 17.08 -11.70
N ILE A 88 4.93 17.64 -11.13
CA ILE A 88 4.59 19.07 -11.18
C ILE A 88 4.10 19.56 -9.81
N SER A 89 4.18 20.86 -9.57
CA SER A 89 3.45 21.48 -8.45
C SER A 89 1.95 21.54 -8.77
N GLY A 90 1.11 21.74 -7.74
CA GLY A 90 -0.34 21.85 -7.93
C GLY A 90 -1.14 20.63 -7.47
N LEU A 91 -0.57 19.84 -6.56
CA LEU A 91 -1.23 18.73 -5.90
C LEU A 91 -1.29 19.01 -4.41
N SER A 92 -2.43 18.71 -3.80
CA SER A 92 -2.61 18.69 -2.35
C SER A 92 -2.97 17.28 -1.92
N ILE A 93 -2.56 16.91 -0.72
CA ILE A 93 -2.81 15.59 -0.15
C ILE A 93 -3.24 15.71 1.30
N PHE A 94 -4.16 14.83 1.69
CA PHE A 94 -4.59 14.61 3.04
C PHE A 94 -4.44 13.12 3.37
N LEU A 95 -3.60 12.80 4.36
CA LEU A 95 -3.34 11.43 4.84
C LEU A 95 -3.87 11.29 6.26
N THR A 96 -4.75 10.31 6.48
CA THR A 96 -5.31 10.03 7.80
C THR A 96 -4.98 8.62 8.25
N GLY A 97 -4.90 8.47 9.57
CA GLY A 97 -4.65 7.20 10.21
C GLY A 97 -4.78 7.30 11.72
N PHE A 98 -4.19 6.34 12.40
CA PHE A 98 -4.00 6.40 13.84
C PHE A 98 -2.59 5.94 14.21
N GLU A 99 -2.14 6.37 15.37
CA GLU A 99 -0.97 5.83 16.06
C GLU A 99 -1.39 5.02 17.28
N ARG A 100 -0.63 3.96 17.58
CA ARG A 100 -0.73 3.20 18.82
C ARG A 100 0.68 2.84 19.29
N ASN A 101 0.83 2.60 20.59
CA ASN A 101 2.09 2.08 21.13
C ASN A 101 2.43 0.74 20.48
N TYR A 102 3.70 0.56 20.16
CA TYR A 102 4.25 -0.66 19.61
C TYR A 102 4.72 -1.58 20.74
N GLU A 103 4.11 -2.76 20.81
CA GLU A 103 4.51 -3.84 21.69
C GLU A 103 4.80 -5.07 20.82
N PRO A 104 6.06 -5.53 20.71
CA PRO A 104 6.44 -6.59 19.78
C PRO A 104 5.61 -7.87 19.93
N ALA A 105 5.32 -8.29 21.17
CA ALA A 105 4.54 -9.48 21.46
C ALA A 105 3.06 -9.34 21.04
N GLY A 106 2.50 -8.14 21.16
CA GLY A 106 1.11 -7.83 20.84
C GLY A 106 0.89 -7.29 19.43
N TYR A 107 1.94 -7.13 18.63
CA TYR A 107 1.82 -6.55 17.28
C TYR A 107 1.14 -7.54 16.33
N PRO A 108 -0.04 -7.21 15.79
CA PRO A 108 -0.89 -8.17 15.10
C PRO A 108 -0.58 -8.26 13.60
N PHE A 109 0.17 -7.32 13.03
CA PHE A 109 0.34 -7.24 11.58
C PHE A 109 1.68 -7.78 11.10
N VAL A 110 1.69 -8.30 9.88
CA VAL A 110 2.88 -8.56 9.09
C VAL A 110 2.65 -8.01 7.69
N LYS A 111 3.58 -7.18 7.24
CA LYS A 111 3.56 -6.57 5.90
C LYS A 111 4.59 -7.28 5.06
N VAL A 112 4.17 -7.86 3.94
CA VAL A 112 5.07 -8.55 3.02
C VAL A 112 4.99 -7.90 1.66
N THR A 113 6.15 -7.57 1.08
CA THR A 113 6.24 -6.96 -0.25
C THR A 113 7.07 -7.86 -1.14
N ALA A 114 6.63 -8.06 -2.38
CA ALA A 114 7.34 -8.85 -3.38
C ALA A 114 7.30 -8.18 -4.75
N THR A 115 8.30 -8.49 -5.56
CA THR A 115 8.41 -8.11 -6.98
C THR A 115 8.03 -9.29 -7.88
N SER A 116 7.79 -9.01 -9.16
CA SER A 116 7.39 -9.99 -10.21
C SER A 116 7.97 -11.40 -10.03
N ALA A 117 7.06 -12.39 -9.92
CA ALA A 117 7.32 -13.84 -9.83
C ALA A 117 8.06 -14.29 -8.55
N ASP A 118 7.43 -14.07 -7.40
CA ASP A 118 8.00 -14.48 -6.11
C ASP A 118 7.03 -15.37 -5.33
N SER A 119 7.61 -16.32 -4.60
CA SER A 119 6.92 -17.03 -3.54
C SER A 119 6.99 -16.15 -2.29
N ILE A 120 5.87 -15.56 -1.92
CA ILE A 120 5.76 -14.85 -0.65
C ILE A 120 5.95 -15.91 0.45
N PRO A 121 6.93 -15.72 1.36
CA PRO A 121 7.29 -16.71 2.36
C PRO A 121 6.08 -17.19 3.16
N SER A 122 6.06 -18.49 3.49
CA SER A 122 5.04 -19.01 4.38
C SER A 122 5.24 -18.44 5.79
N ASN A 123 4.15 -18.07 6.44
CA ASN A 123 4.19 -17.62 7.83
C ASN A 123 4.29 -18.83 8.77
N ASP A 124 4.92 -18.62 9.92
CA ASP A 124 4.96 -19.57 11.04
C ASP A 124 3.76 -19.41 12.00
N PHE A 125 2.75 -18.62 11.62
CA PHE A 125 1.49 -18.40 12.34
C PHE A 125 0.29 -18.44 11.37
N ASP A 126 -0.90 -18.72 11.93
CA ASP A 126 -2.17 -18.57 11.21
C ASP A 126 -2.48 -17.09 11.01
N SER A 127 -2.94 -16.72 9.82
CA SER A 127 -3.13 -15.32 9.45
C SER A 127 -4.38 -15.07 8.62
N ILE A 128 -4.81 -13.82 8.58
CA ILE A 128 -5.87 -13.33 7.72
C ILE A 128 -5.28 -12.29 6.79
N ILE A 129 -5.50 -12.43 5.49
CA ILE A 129 -5.17 -11.39 4.51
C ILE A 129 -6.14 -10.23 4.70
N ARG A 130 -5.63 -9.08 5.15
CA ARG A 130 -6.40 -7.85 5.40
C ARG A 130 -6.42 -6.90 4.22
N SER A 131 -5.37 -6.87 3.43
CA SER A 131 -5.30 -6.04 2.24
C SER A 131 -4.32 -6.63 1.24
N ILE A 132 -4.67 -6.54 -0.04
CA ILE A 132 -3.80 -6.89 -1.15
C ILE A 132 -3.66 -5.63 -2.01
N ILE A 133 -2.43 -5.19 -2.21
CA ILE A 133 -2.13 -4.00 -3.00
C ILE A 133 -1.20 -4.43 -4.12
N ILE A 134 -1.62 -4.28 -5.37
CA ILE A 134 -0.82 -4.63 -6.53
C ILE A 134 -0.64 -3.37 -7.37
N CYS A 135 0.60 -2.89 -7.44
CA CYS A 135 0.96 -1.69 -8.17
C CYS A 135 1.70 -2.06 -9.45
N ASN A 136 1.20 -1.63 -10.61
CA ASN A 136 1.92 -1.69 -11.88
C ASN A 136 2.56 -0.33 -12.15
N GLY A 137 3.85 -0.19 -11.85
CA GLY A 137 4.57 1.06 -12.12
C GLY A 137 5.17 1.13 -13.51
N HIS A 138 4.86 0.20 -14.41
CA HIS A 138 5.30 0.31 -15.79
C HIS A 138 4.69 1.56 -16.44
N GLY A 139 5.52 2.31 -17.18
CA GLY A 139 5.10 3.58 -17.79
C GLY A 139 4.04 3.46 -18.89
N SER A 140 4.13 2.41 -19.71
CA SER A 140 3.29 2.26 -20.91
C SER A 140 2.70 0.86 -21.16
N VAL A 141 2.95 -0.12 -20.29
CA VAL A 141 2.56 -1.52 -20.51
C VAL A 141 1.65 -1.98 -19.38
N SER A 142 0.57 -2.65 -19.76
CA SER A 142 -0.32 -3.32 -18.81
C SER A 142 0.29 -4.66 -18.38
N SER A 143 0.11 -5.02 -17.12
CA SER A 143 0.60 -6.27 -16.56
C SER A 143 -0.58 -7.17 -16.22
N GLU A 144 -0.53 -8.43 -16.63
CA GLU A 144 -1.45 -9.45 -16.14
C GLU A 144 -0.90 -9.97 -14.80
N VAL A 145 -1.75 -10.05 -13.78
CA VAL A 145 -1.38 -10.50 -12.45
C VAL A 145 -2.26 -11.65 -11.98
N SER A 146 -1.64 -12.59 -11.29
CA SER A 146 -2.32 -13.71 -10.62
C SER A 146 -1.76 -13.91 -9.23
N MET A 147 -2.62 -14.30 -8.30
CA MET A 147 -2.26 -14.57 -6.92
C MET A 147 -2.96 -15.84 -6.45
N ASN A 148 -2.17 -16.77 -5.90
CA ASN A 148 -2.64 -18.11 -5.55
C ASN A 148 -2.12 -18.51 -4.16
N THR A 149 -3.03 -18.95 -3.30
CA THR A 149 -2.76 -19.51 -1.97
C THR A 149 -3.20 -20.98 -1.91
N GLY A 150 -2.95 -21.80 -2.94
CA GLY A 150 -3.59 -23.12 -3.17
C GLY A 150 -4.96 -23.05 -3.87
N TRP A 151 -5.53 -21.86 -4.00
CA TRP A 151 -6.65 -21.50 -4.87
C TRP A 151 -6.44 -20.06 -5.35
N TYR A 152 -7.02 -19.68 -6.48
CA TYR A 152 -6.83 -18.35 -7.05
C TYR A 152 -7.62 -17.30 -6.27
N LEU A 153 -6.91 -16.35 -5.67
CA LEU A 153 -7.51 -15.12 -5.10
C LEU A 153 -7.68 -14.05 -6.19
N ILE A 154 -6.71 -13.99 -7.11
CA ILE A 154 -6.72 -13.12 -8.29
C ILE A 154 -6.28 -13.99 -9.46
N SER A 155 -7.07 -14.00 -10.54
CA SER A 155 -6.78 -14.81 -11.73
C SER A 155 -6.71 -13.91 -12.95
N LYS A 156 -5.54 -13.83 -13.57
CA LYS A 156 -5.28 -13.15 -14.85
C LYS A 156 -5.86 -11.73 -14.94
N LYS A 157 -5.78 -10.97 -13.84
CA LYS A 157 -6.29 -9.60 -13.81
C LYS A 157 -5.31 -8.70 -14.53
N VAL A 158 -5.77 -7.98 -15.56
CA VAL A 158 -4.97 -6.94 -16.21
C VAL A 158 -5.01 -5.66 -15.38
N ILE A 159 -3.84 -5.16 -15.00
CA ILE A 159 -3.63 -3.86 -14.37
C ILE A 159 -2.94 -2.96 -15.41
N LYS A 160 -3.57 -1.82 -15.72
CA LYS A 160 -3.04 -0.88 -16.72
C LYS A 160 -1.70 -0.30 -16.28
N ALA A 161 -0.98 0.28 -17.22
CA ALA A 161 0.24 1.04 -16.94
C ALA A 161 -0.04 2.15 -15.90
N ARG A 162 0.83 2.29 -14.90
CA ARG A 162 0.74 3.29 -13.82
C ARG A 162 -0.55 3.19 -12.98
N ASP A 163 -1.13 2.01 -12.92
CA ASP A 163 -2.36 1.75 -12.19
C ASP A 163 -2.12 0.82 -11.00
N THR A 164 -3.03 0.84 -10.03
CA THR A 164 -2.93 0.04 -8.81
C THR A 164 -4.26 -0.60 -8.49
N LEU A 165 -4.23 -1.91 -8.28
CA LEU A 165 -5.35 -2.66 -7.73
C LEU A 165 -5.21 -2.73 -6.22
N ILE A 166 -6.20 -2.21 -5.50
CA ILE A 166 -6.33 -2.36 -4.05
C ILE A 166 -7.53 -3.27 -3.81
N VAL A 167 -7.31 -4.38 -3.10
CA VAL A 167 -8.38 -5.27 -2.63
C VAL A 167 -8.43 -5.16 -1.11
N PRO A 168 -9.26 -4.25 -0.58
CA PRO A 168 -9.40 -4.07 0.86
C PRO A 168 -10.20 -5.22 1.47
N LEU A 169 -9.84 -5.60 2.69
CA LEU A 169 -10.58 -6.52 3.56
C LEU A 169 -11.06 -7.82 2.87
N PRO A 170 -10.22 -8.56 2.12
CA PRO A 170 -10.65 -9.82 1.51
C PRO A 170 -10.95 -10.89 2.58
N LYS A 171 -10.43 -10.72 3.81
CA LYS A 171 -10.65 -11.59 4.98
C LYS A 171 -10.40 -13.07 4.68
N VAL A 172 -9.36 -13.34 3.90
CA VAL A 172 -8.96 -14.69 3.52
C VAL A 172 -8.10 -15.29 4.60
N PHE A 173 -8.53 -16.42 5.17
CA PHE A 173 -7.73 -17.19 6.11
C PHE A 173 -6.57 -17.91 5.40
N LEU A 174 -5.36 -17.69 5.89
CA LEU A 174 -4.13 -18.30 5.44
C LEU A 174 -3.51 -19.08 6.62
N PRO A 175 -3.66 -20.42 6.65
CA PRO A 175 -3.10 -21.23 7.72
C PRO A 175 -1.58 -21.18 7.71
N LYS A 176 -0.99 -21.43 8.88
CA LYS A 176 0.45 -21.57 9.07
C LYS A 176 1.07 -22.50 8.02
N GLY A 177 2.22 -22.08 7.48
CA GLY A 177 2.97 -22.86 6.50
C GLY A 177 2.44 -22.77 5.07
N ARG A 178 1.29 -22.12 4.82
CA ARG A 178 0.72 -22.02 3.48
C ARG A 178 1.43 -20.93 2.67
N PRO A 179 2.10 -21.28 1.55
CA PRO A 179 2.75 -20.28 0.71
C PRO A 179 1.72 -19.48 -0.06
N THR A 180 2.12 -18.27 -0.45
CA THR A 180 1.36 -17.40 -1.34
C THR A 180 2.20 -17.06 -2.55
N ASN A 181 1.70 -17.36 -3.75
CA ASN A 181 2.44 -17.11 -4.98
C ASN A 181 1.86 -15.89 -5.69
N PHE A 182 2.73 -14.95 -6.06
CA PHE A 182 2.38 -13.81 -6.90
C PHE A 182 3.11 -13.89 -8.23
N ILE A 183 2.33 -13.87 -9.31
CA ILE A 183 2.85 -13.94 -10.68
C ILE A 183 2.39 -12.69 -11.40
N SER A 184 3.32 -12.04 -12.09
CA SER A 184 3.02 -10.95 -13.02
C SER A 184 3.78 -11.15 -14.32
N THR A 185 3.14 -10.81 -15.45
CA THR A 185 3.80 -10.80 -16.76
C THR A 185 4.73 -9.61 -16.96
N GLY A 186 4.59 -8.55 -16.15
CA GLY A 186 5.43 -7.35 -16.19
C GLY A 186 6.53 -7.37 -15.12
N THR A 187 7.70 -6.82 -15.47
CA THR A 187 8.89 -6.74 -14.59
C THR A 187 8.84 -5.61 -13.55
N ASN A 188 7.82 -4.75 -13.61
CA ASN A 188 7.62 -3.59 -12.71
C ASN A 188 6.24 -3.64 -12.03
N SER A 189 5.87 -4.84 -11.59
CA SER A 189 4.69 -5.08 -10.78
C SER A 189 5.13 -5.45 -9.37
N TRP A 190 4.59 -4.74 -8.38
CA TRP A 190 4.81 -5.02 -6.97
C TRP A 190 3.51 -5.49 -6.34
N VAL A 191 3.61 -6.44 -5.42
CA VAL A 191 2.52 -6.79 -4.52
C VAL A 191 2.93 -6.46 -3.09
N THR A 192 1.99 -5.90 -2.33
CA THR A 192 2.06 -5.81 -0.87
C THR A 192 0.87 -6.56 -0.31
N LEU A 193 1.14 -7.47 0.63
CA LEU A 193 0.14 -8.12 1.46
C LEU A 193 0.23 -7.57 2.88
N ILE A 194 -0.94 -7.20 3.41
CA ILE A 194 -1.09 -6.95 4.83
C ILE A 194 -1.75 -8.17 5.44
N LEU A 195 -1.01 -8.85 6.30
CA LEU A 195 -1.44 -10.05 7.02
C LEU A 195 -1.70 -9.65 8.48
N GLU A 196 -2.77 -10.16 9.05
CA GLU A 196 -3.08 -10.04 10.47
C GLU A 196 -2.98 -11.43 11.10
N LYS A 197 -2.27 -11.55 12.23
CA LYS A 197 -2.20 -12.79 13.00
C LYS A 197 -3.61 -13.15 13.45
N ALA A 198 -4.06 -14.36 13.13
CA ALA A 198 -5.28 -14.90 13.68
C ALA A 198 -5.02 -15.20 15.16
N VAL A 199 -5.72 -14.49 16.05
CA VAL A 199 -5.69 -14.79 17.48
C VAL A 199 -6.54 -16.04 17.67
N GLN A 200 -5.94 -17.12 18.18
CA GLN A 200 -6.68 -18.29 18.67
C GLN A 200 -7.26 -17.99 20.05
#